data_AF-A0A7W6RFN2-F1
#
_entry.id   AF-A0A7W6RFN2-F1
#
_cell.length_a   1.000
_cell.length_b   1.000
_cell.length_c   1.000
_cell.angle_alpha   90.00
_cell.angle_beta   90.00
_cell.angle_gamma   90.00
#
_symmetry.space_group_name_H-M   'P 1'
#
loop_
_entity.id
_entity.type
_entity.pdbx_description
1 polymer ?
#
loop_
_entity_poly.entity_id
_entity_poly.type
_entity_poly.pdbx_seq_one_letter_code
_entity_poly.pdbx_strand_id
1 'polypeptide(L)'
;MTVTSLPYHAERIEHLHRERSGLQAAVRALRSDIRAGDIAEADGAERIARLNVEIAHVRADLAAAEAAVVEDGFNLYTFRDVLRLRRMTACARAEHDTLLAMYRDELGIAAERAGR
;
A
#
# COMPACT_ATOMS: atom_id res chain seq x y z
N MET A 1 9.23 17.49 20.33
CA MET A 1 8.55 16.49 19.50
C MET A 1 8.52 17.00 18.07
N THR A 2 9.16 16.28 17.17
CA THR A 2 9.53 16.70 15.82
C THR A 2 8.34 16.63 14.87
N VAL A 3 7.81 17.79 14.49
CA VAL A 3 6.75 17.97 13.46
C VAL A 3 7.18 17.41 12.08
N THR A 4 8.45 17.00 11.93
CA THR A 4 9.07 16.47 10.70
C THR A 4 8.99 14.95 10.51
N SER A 5 8.58 14.14 11.49
CA SER A 5 8.67 12.67 11.36
C SER A 5 7.53 12.04 10.54
N LEU A 6 6.31 12.58 10.63
CA LEU A 6 5.14 12.01 9.96
C LEU A 6 5.21 12.06 8.41
N PRO A 7 5.60 13.18 7.77
CA PRO A 7 5.78 13.21 6.31
C PRO A 7 6.86 12.24 5.85
N TYR A 8 7.95 12.13 6.61
CA TYR A 8 9.04 11.21 6.32
C TYR A 8 8.58 9.74 6.35
N HIS A 9 7.86 9.34 7.41
CA HIS A 9 7.29 7.99 7.50
C HIS A 9 6.34 7.68 6.35
N ALA A 10 5.52 8.66 5.96
CA ALA A 10 4.58 8.50 4.85
C ALA A 10 5.30 8.27 3.53
N GLU A 11 6.29 9.10 3.19
CA GLU A 11 7.07 8.96 1.96
C GLU A 11 7.83 7.63 1.93
N ARG A 12 8.43 7.23 3.06
CA ARG A 12 9.14 5.96 3.19
C ARG A 12 8.21 4.77 2.96
N ILE A 13 7.06 4.74 3.62
CA ILE A 13 6.09 3.64 3.49
C ILE A 13 5.51 3.60 2.06
N GLU A 14 5.23 4.76 1.45
CA GLU A 14 4.77 4.84 0.06
C GLU A 14 5.83 4.35 -0.94
N HIS A 15 7.10 4.70 -0.72
CA HIS A 15 8.21 4.21 -1.53
C HIS A 15 8.33 2.68 -1.44
N LEU A 16 8.39 2.12 -0.23
CA LEU A 16 8.47 0.67 0.00
C LEU A 16 7.28 -0.08 -0.59
N HIS A 17 6.07 0.49 -0.52
CA HIS A 17 4.90 -0.08 -1.18
C HIS A 17 5.02 -0.12 -2.70
N ARG A 18 5.52 0.95 -3.32
CA ARG A 18 5.76 0.99 -4.78
C ARG A 18 6.81 -0.02 -5.19
N GLU A 19 7.94 -0.07 -4.48
CA GLU A 19 9.02 -1.01 -4.73
C GLU A 19 8.53 -2.46 -4.65
N ARG A 20 7.87 -2.84 -3.53
CA ARG A 20 7.27 -4.17 -3.36
C ARG A 20 6.32 -4.53 -4.50
N SER A 21 5.49 -3.58 -4.94
CA SER A 21 4.52 -3.81 -6.00
C SER A 21 5.20 -4.01 -7.37
N GLY A 22 6.28 -3.25 -7.64
CA GLY A 22 7.12 -3.44 -8.82
C GLY A 22 7.80 -4.81 -8.84
N LEU A 23 8.39 -5.23 -7.72
CA LEU A 23 9.00 -6.57 -7.59
C LEU A 23 7.97 -7.69 -7.79
N GLN A 24 6.77 -7.54 -7.21
CA GLN A 24 5.68 -8.50 -7.41
C GLN A 24 5.21 -8.56 -8.87
N ALA A 25 5.17 -7.43 -9.56
CA ALA A 25 4.86 -7.38 -10.99
C ALA A 25 5.94 -8.08 -11.81
N ALA A 26 7.22 -7.87 -11.50
CA ALA A 26 8.34 -8.56 -12.14
C ALA A 26 8.28 -10.09 -11.96
N VAL A 27 7.95 -10.57 -10.76
CA VAL A 27 7.73 -12.00 -10.51
C VAL A 27 6.59 -12.55 -11.37
N ARG A 28 5.49 -11.81 -11.53
CA ARG A 28 4.37 -12.23 -12.39
C ARG A 28 4.77 -12.25 -13.87
N ALA A 29 5.53 -11.26 -14.33
CA ALA A 29 6.05 -11.22 -15.69
C ALA A 29 6.95 -12.42 -15.98
N LEU A 30 7.93 -12.70 -15.12
CA LEU A 30 8.80 -13.89 -15.29
C LEU A 30 8.02 -15.20 -15.29
N ARG A 31 7.00 -15.34 -14.44
CA ARG A 31 6.12 -16.51 -14.48
C ARG A 31 5.33 -16.62 -15.79
N SER A 32 4.97 -15.49 -16.39
CA SER A 32 4.35 -15.45 -17.72
C SER A 32 5.33 -15.90 -18.79
N ASP A 33 6.55 -15.36 -18.78
CA ASP A 33 7.60 -15.66 -19.77
C ASP A 33 8.01 -17.15 -19.71
N ILE A 34 8.12 -17.74 -18.52
CA ILE A 34 8.37 -19.18 -18.34
C ILE A 34 7.23 -20.02 -18.96
N ARG A 35 5.97 -19.63 -18.74
CA ARG A 35 4.82 -20.35 -19.33
C ARG A 35 4.74 -20.22 -20.84
N ALA A 36 5.19 -19.09 -21.38
CA ALA A 36 5.28 -18.85 -22.82
C ALA A 36 6.44 -19.61 -23.48
N GLY A 37 7.41 -20.09 -22.69
CA GLY A 37 8.62 -20.77 -23.16
C GLY A 37 9.73 -19.81 -23.58
N ASP A 38 9.59 -18.51 -23.30
CA ASP A 38 10.57 -17.47 -23.64
C ASP A 38 11.83 -17.54 -22.75
N ILE A 39 11.72 -18.18 -21.58
CA ILE A 39 12.81 -18.36 -20.61
C ILE A 39 12.79 -19.81 -20.14
N ALA A 40 13.97 -20.42 -20.05
CA ALA A 40 14.12 -21.76 -19.47
C ALA A 40 13.61 -21.78 -18.01
N GLU A 41 12.90 -22.85 -17.64
CA GLU A 41 12.27 -22.96 -16.31
C GLU A 41 13.28 -22.82 -15.16
N ALA A 42 14.46 -23.43 -15.29
CA ALA A 42 15.52 -23.34 -14.28
C ALA A 42 16.02 -21.89 -14.09
N ASP A 43 16.32 -21.18 -15.18
CA ASP A 43 16.77 -19.79 -15.15
C ASP A 43 15.68 -18.86 -14.59
N GLY A 44 14.43 -19.10 -14.99
CA GLY A 44 13.27 -18.37 -14.50
C GLY A 44 13.03 -18.59 -13.00
N ALA A 45 13.17 -19.82 -12.52
CA ALA A 45 13.03 -20.17 -11.11
C ALA A 45 14.10 -19.50 -10.24
N GLU A 46 15.34 -19.46 -10.70
CA GLU A 46 16.45 -18.80 -9.99
C GLU A 46 16.21 -17.28 -9.87
N ARG A 47 15.78 -16.63 -10.96
CA ARG A 47 15.42 -15.20 -10.97
C ARG A 47 14.26 -14.91 -10.03
N ILE A 48 13.21 -15.74 -10.05
CA ILE A 48 12.06 -15.61 -9.14
C ILE A 48 12.50 -15.78 -7.68
N ALA A 49 13.41 -16.70 -7.38
CA ALA A 49 13.92 -16.89 -6.03
C ALA A 49 14.63 -15.62 -5.52
N ARG A 50 15.48 -15.00 -6.34
CA ARG A 50 16.14 -13.72 -6.01
C ARG A 50 15.14 -12.60 -5.74
N LEU A 51 14.16 -12.42 -6.63
CA LEU A 51 13.12 -11.40 -6.43
C LEU A 51 12.29 -11.64 -5.17
N ASN A 52 12.02 -12.90 -4.80
CA ASN A 52 11.31 -13.21 -3.56
C ASN A 52 12.13 -12.86 -2.30
N VAL A 53 13.46 -13.00 -2.35
CA VAL A 53 14.34 -12.53 -1.27
C VAL A 53 14.27 -11.01 -1.15
N GLU A 54 14.35 -10.28 -2.26
CA GLU A 54 14.20 -8.83 -2.27
C GLU A 54 12.84 -8.38 -1.72
N ILE A 55 11.75 -9.04 -2.14
CA ILE A 55 10.40 -8.81 -1.59
C ILE A 55 10.37 -9.04 -0.07
N ALA A 56 11.07 -10.06 0.44
CA ALA A 56 11.14 -10.33 1.86
C ALA A 56 11.86 -9.20 2.62
N HIS A 57 12.96 -8.67 2.08
CA HIS A 57 13.65 -7.51 2.66
C HIS A 57 12.76 -6.26 2.68
N VAL A 58 12.12 -5.92 1.57
CA VAL A 58 11.21 -4.77 1.50
C VAL A 58 10.03 -4.91 2.48
N ARG A 59 9.55 -6.15 2.71
CA ARG A 59 8.51 -6.41 3.73
C ARG A 59 9.02 -6.19 5.15
N ALA A 60 10.26 -6.57 5.45
CA ALA A 60 10.88 -6.32 6.74
C ALA A 60 11.05 -4.81 6.97
N ASP A 61 11.53 -4.08 5.96
CA ASP A 61 11.70 -2.63 6.02
C ASP A 61 10.38 -1.88 6.18
N LEU A 62 9.32 -2.36 5.52
CA LEU A 62 7.97 -1.82 5.67
C LEU A 62 7.47 -2.02 7.11
N ALA A 63 7.66 -3.21 7.68
CA ALA A 63 7.27 -3.49 9.06
C ALA A 63 8.05 -2.61 10.06
N ALA A 64 9.35 -2.37 9.82
CA ALA A 64 10.15 -1.48 10.63
C ALA A 64 9.69 -0.01 10.52
N ALA A 65 9.36 0.46 9.32
CA ALA A 65 8.84 1.80 9.11
C ALA A 65 7.49 2.00 9.82
N GLU A 66 6.59 1.01 9.75
CA GLU A 66 5.30 1.05 10.45
C GLU A 66 5.47 1.00 11.98
N ALA A 67 6.45 0.26 12.49
CA ALA A 67 6.78 0.26 13.92
C ALA A 67 7.27 1.64 14.38
N ALA A 68 8.08 2.34 13.58
CA ALA A 68 8.52 3.70 13.88
C ALA A 68 7.34 4.70 13.92
N VAL A 69 6.32 4.52 13.08
CA VAL A 69 5.07 5.32 13.16
C VAL A 69 4.38 5.13 14.51
N VAL A 70 4.32 3.90 15.00
CA VAL A 70 3.72 3.58 16.31
C VAL A 70 4.56 4.13 17.45
N GLU A 71 5.89 4.02 17.38
CA GLU A 71 6.83 4.56 18.37
C GLU A 71 6.70 6.08 18.51
N ASP A 72 6.47 6.78 17.39
CA ASP A 72 6.19 8.22 17.36
C ASP A 72 4.78 8.59 17.90
N GLY A 73 3.98 7.60 18.30
CA GLY A 73 2.67 7.79 18.94
C GLY A 73 1.48 7.88 17.99
N PHE A 74 1.64 7.55 16.71
CA PHE A 74 0.55 7.58 15.74
C PHE A 74 -0.24 6.27 15.70
N ASN A 75 -1.54 6.37 15.45
CA ASN A 75 -2.38 5.21 15.18
C ASN A 75 -2.09 4.66 13.78
N LEU A 76 -1.53 3.45 13.70
CA LEU A 76 -1.14 2.83 12.43
C LEU A 76 -2.32 2.60 11.47
N TYR A 77 -3.52 2.27 11.97
CA TYR A 77 -4.69 2.07 11.12
C TYR A 77 -5.12 3.37 10.45
N THR A 78 -5.28 4.44 11.24
CA THR A 78 -5.59 5.78 10.71
C THR A 78 -4.51 6.26 9.74
N PHE A 79 -3.24 6.02 10.06
CA PHE A 79 -2.13 6.38 9.19
C PHE A 79 -2.22 5.67 7.82
N ARG A 80 -2.45 4.35 7.81
CA ARG A 80 -2.65 3.57 6.58
C ARG A 80 -3.86 4.05 5.78
N ASP A 81 -4.95 4.41 6.44
CA ASP A 81 -6.14 4.97 5.78
C ASP A 81 -5.84 6.33 5.12
N VAL A 82 -5.10 7.19 5.80
CA VAL A 82 -4.63 8.47 5.22
C VAL A 82 -3.76 8.21 4.00
N LEU A 83 -2.80 7.29 4.05
CA LEU A 83 -1.99 6.92 2.89
C LEU A 83 -2.83 6.30 1.75
N ARG A 84 -3.88 5.54 2.08
CA ARG A 84 -4.83 5.01 1.09
C ARG A 84 -5.57 6.16 0.40
N LEU A 85 -6.12 7.10 1.18
CA LEU A 85 -6.81 8.27 0.65
C LEU A 85 -5.88 9.10 -0.23
N ARG A 86 -4.63 9.36 0.18
CA ARG A 86 -3.63 10.11 -0.60
C ARG A 86 -3.37 9.52 -2.00
N ARG A 87 -3.50 8.20 -2.16
CA ARG A 87 -3.33 7.51 -3.45
C ARG A 87 -4.57 7.55 -4.34
N MET A 88 -5.74 7.86 -3.80
CA MET A 88 -6.97 7.95 -4.59
C MET A 88 -6.99 9.23 -5.41
N THR A 89 -7.46 9.14 -6.65
CA THR A 89 -7.75 10.32 -7.47
C THR A 89 -8.94 11.08 -6.88
N ALA A 90 -9.06 12.38 -7.21
CA ALA A 90 -10.20 13.19 -6.77
C ALA A 90 -11.55 12.58 -7.22
N CYS A 91 -11.60 12.04 -8.44
CA CYS A 91 -12.78 11.34 -8.97
C CYS A 91 -13.11 10.08 -8.16
N ALA A 92 -12.12 9.21 -7.94
CA ALA A 92 -12.32 7.97 -7.17
C ALA A 92 -12.74 8.26 -5.72
N ARG A 93 -12.25 9.37 -5.14
CA ARG A 93 -12.67 9.81 -3.80
C ARG A 93 -14.12 10.27 -3.80
N ALA A 94 -14.53 11.10 -4.76
CA ALA A 94 -15.92 11.56 -4.88
C ALA A 94 -16.91 10.41 -5.12
N GLU A 95 -16.53 9.41 -5.93
CA GLU A 95 -17.33 8.19 -6.14
C GLU A 95 -17.50 7.40 -4.83
N HIS A 96 -16.39 7.20 -4.09
CA HIS A 96 -16.43 6.49 -2.82
C HIS A 96 -17.26 7.23 -1.76
N ASP A 97 -17.16 8.55 -1.70
CA ASP A 97 -17.95 9.38 -0.79
C ASP A 97 -19.45 9.35 -1.14
N THR A 98 -19.78 9.30 -2.44
CA THR A 98 -21.16 9.12 -2.92
C THR A 98 -21.73 7.77 -2.51
N LEU A 99 -20.97 6.68 -2.71
CA LEU A 99 -21.38 5.33 -2.28
C LEU A 99 -21.56 5.24 -0.76
N LEU A 100 -20.64 5.84 0.00
CA LEU A 100 -20.76 5.89 1.47
C LEU A 100 -22.01 6.67 1.91
N ALA A 101 -22.34 7.77 1.24
CA ALA A 101 -23.56 8.53 1.54
C ALA A 101 -24.81 7.69 1.30
N MET A 102 -24.88 6.94 0.19
CA MET A 102 -25.99 6.03 -0.11
C MET A 102 -26.12 4.93 0.95
N TYR A 103 -25.02 4.25 1.31
CA TYR A 103 -25.07 3.21 2.33
C TYR A 103 -25.45 3.74 3.71
N ARG A 104 -25.01 4.95 4.07
CA ARG A 104 -25.42 5.59 5.33
C ARG A 104 -26.92 5.85 5.37
N ASP A 105 -27.48 6.34 4.26
CA ASP A 105 -28.92 6.57 4.13
C ASP A 105 -29.70 5.25 4.24
N GLU A 106 -29.31 4.21 3.51
CA GLU A 106 -29.93 2.88 3.56
C GLU A 106 -29.86 2.24 4.95
N LEU A 107 -28.74 2.43 5.67
CA LEU A 107 -28.55 1.89 7.03
C LEU A 107 -29.18 2.78 8.11
N GLY A 108 -29.83 3.89 7.75
CA GLY A 108 -30.39 4.84 8.71
C GLY A 108 -29.34 5.50 9.61
N ILE A 109 -28.07 5.48 9.20
CA ILE A 109 -26.98 6.17 9.89
C ILE A 109 -27.11 7.62 9.50
N ALA A 110 -27.76 8.41 10.35
CA ALA A 110 -27.85 9.85 10.17
C ALA A 110 -26.44 10.39 9.91
N ALA A 111 -26.29 11.12 8.80
CA ALA A 111 -25.10 11.93 8.60
C ALA A 111 -25.06 12.91 9.77
N GLU A 112 -24.23 12.64 10.78
CA GLU A 112 -23.88 13.67 11.74
C GLU A 112 -23.35 14.83 10.90
N ARG A 113 -24.16 15.88 10.78
CA ARG A 113 -23.66 17.19 10.39
C ARG A 113 -22.61 17.50 11.44
N ALA A 114 -21.34 17.29 11.09
CA ALA A 114 -20.21 17.87 11.79
C ALA A 114 -20.42 19.39 11.73
N GLY A 115 -21.13 19.90 12.73
CA GLY A 115 -21.45 21.29 12.88
C GLY A 115 -20.26 22.01 13.50
N ARG A 116 -19.81 23.03 12.76
CA ARG A 116 -18.88 24.11 13.12
C ARG A 116 -17.39 23.81 12.96
#